data_AF-A0A6V7QYI7-F1
#
_entry.id   AF-A0A6V7QYI7-F1
#
_cell.length_a   1.000
_cell.length_b   1.000
_cell.length_c   1.000
_cell.angle_alpha   90.00
_cell.angle_beta   90.00
_cell.angle_gamma   90.00
#
_symmetry.space_group_name_H-M   'P 1'
#
loop_
_entity.id
_entity.type
_entity.pdbx_description
1 polymer ?
#
loop_
_entity_poly.entity_id
_entity_poly.type
_entity_poly.pdbx_seq_one_letter_code
_entity_poly.pdbx_strand_id
1 'polypeptide(L)'
;MRKNARIQTVHRAISDVSLEVDKLADQVTTIEKSISSGNKVAEVQITTLIELLMRQAVKLDSLPTEGDNSSQKNLQAKRVQKCVETLDVLKISNARLKSVVVTTKWETFDAPTTTEWEFFD
;
A
#
# COMPACT_ATOMS: atom_id res chain seq x y z
N MET A 1 -5.71 27.49 33.32
CA MET A 1 -6.48 26.42 32.65
C MET A 1 -6.19 26.22 31.15
N ARG A 2 -5.99 27.27 30.32
CA ARG A 2 -5.75 27.13 28.86
C ARG A 2 -4.58 26.22 28.44
N LYS A 3 -3.45 26.22 29.17
CA LYS A 3 -2.27 25.39 28.83
C LYS A 3 -2.59 23.89 28.89
N ASN A 4 -3.39 23.46 29.87
CA ASN A 4 -3.73 22.05 30.06
C ASN A 4 -4.67 21.53 28.95
N ALA A 5 -5.62 22.37 28.50
CA ALA A 5 -6.48 22.05 27.36
C ALA A 5 -5.67 21.85 26.06
N ARG A 6 -4.69 22.71 25.79
CA ARG A 6 -3.82 22.59 24.60
C ARG A 6 -2.99 21.30 24.62
N ILE A 7 -2.42 20.95 25.76
CA ILE A 7 -1.65 19.71 25.94
C ILE A 7 -2.54 18.49 25.67
N GLN A 8 -3.75 18.46 26.24
CA GLN A 8 -4.70 17.36 25.98
C GLN A 8 -5.10 17.25 24.51
N THR A 9 -5.26 18.36 23.79
CA THR A 9 -5.54 18.35 22.35
C THR A 9 -4.39 17.75 21.55
N VAL A 10 -3.14 18.08 21.88
CA VAL A 10 -1.95 17.53 21.21
C VAL A 10 -1.82 16.04 21.48
N HIS A 11 -2.01 15.61 22.73
CA HIS A 11 -1.98 14.19 23.08
C HIS A 11 -3.03 13.39 22.31
N ARG A 12 -4.27 13.91 22.24
CA ARG A 12 -5.33 13.28 21.43
C ARG A 12 -4.93 13.18 19.96
N ALA A 13 -4.40 14.25 19.37
CA ALA A 13 -3.97 14.24 17.98
C ALA A 13 -2.84 13.21 17.72
N ILE A 14 -1.89 13.05 18.65
CA ILE A 14 -0.85 12.02 18.57
C ILE A 14 -1.46 10.63 18.68
N SER A 15 -2.43 10.41 19.58
CA SER A 15 -3.15 9.14 19.70
C SER A 15 -3.92 8.81 18.42
N ASP A 16 -4.59 9.77 17.81
CA ASP A 16 -5.31 9.57 16.55
C ASP A 16 -4.35 9.19 15.41
N VAL A 17 -3.17 9.84 15.34
CA VAL A 17 -2.11 9.44 14.39
C VAL A 17 -1.62 8.03 14.68
N SER A 18 -1.41 7.67 15.96
CA SER A 18 -0.99 6.31 16.35
C SER A 18 -1.94 5.26 15.81
N LEU A 19 -3.24 5.43 16.02
CA LEU A 19 -4.26 4.48 15.60
C LEU A 19 -4.29 4.30 14.08
N GLU A 20 -4.06 5.38 13.34
CA GLU A 20 -4.03 5.30 11.88
C GLU A 20 -2.73 4.64 11.38
N VAL A 21 -1.59 4.95 12.01
CA VAL A 21 -0.31 4.27 11.73
C VAL A 21 -0.39 2.77 12.04
N ASP A 22 -1.10 2.37 13.10
CA ASP A 22 -1.32 0.95 13.44
C ASP A 22 -2.02 0.22 12.29
N LYS A 23 -3.14 0.77 11.78
CA LYS A 23 -3.89 0.18 10.66
C LYS A 23 -3.06 0.11 9.38
N LEU A 24 -2.30 1.17 9.09
CA LEU A 24 -1.45 1.19 7.90
C LEU A 24 -0.32 0.16 8.02
N ALA A 25 0.26 -0.01 9.21
CA ALA A 25 1.29 -1.02 9.47
C ALA A 25 0.75 -2.46 9.32
N ASP A 26 -0.51 -2.71 9.69
CA ASP A 26 -1.15 -3.99 9.42
C ASP A 26 -1.26 -4.26 7.92
N GLN A 27 -1.65 -3.26 7.12
CA GLN A 27 -1.69 -3.38 5.66
C GLN A 27 -0.30 -3.59 5.04
N VAL A 28 0.73 -2.91 5.55
CA VAL A 28 2.14 -3.15 5.16
C VAL A 28 2.52 -4.61 5.39
N THR A 29 2.16 -5.15 6.56
CA THR A 29 2.42 -6.55 6.90
C THR A 29 1.68 -7.53 5.97
N THR A 30 0.45 -7.22 5.59
CA THR A 30 -0.30 -8.02 4.61
C THR A 30 0.38 -8.04 3.24
N ILE A 31 0.82 -6.88 2.75
CA ILE A 31 1.55 -6.77 1.48
C ILE A 31 2.89 -7.50 1.56
N GLU A 32 3.63 -7.34 2.66
CA GLU A 32 4.89 -8.04 2.90
C GLU A 32 4.70 -9.55 2.81
N LYS A 33 3.70 -10.11 3.51
CA LYS A 33 3.37 -11.54 3.45
C LYS A 33 3.01 -11.98 2.03
N SER A 34 2.17 -11.22 1.33
CA SER A 34 1.77 -11.52 -0.06
C SER A 34 2.99 -11.61 -0.99
N ILE A 35 3.87 -10.61 -0.95
CA ILE A 35 5.08 -10.56 -1.78
C ILE A 35 6.06 -11.67 -1.38
N SER A 36 6.21 -11.94 -0.08
CA SER A 36 7.06 -13.04 0.44
C SER A 36 6.57 -14.41 -0.03
N SER A 37 5.26 -14.57 -0.22
CA SER A 37 4.66 -15.77 -0.83
C SER A 37 4.75 -15.79 -2.36
N GLY A 38 5.37 -14.79 -3.00
CA GLY A 38 5.54 -14.70 -4.45
C GLY A 38 4.33 -14.11 -5.19
N ASN A 39 3.33 -13.60 -4.48
CA ASN A 39 2.13 -13.02 -5.09
C ASN A 39 2.37 -11.55 -5.47
N LYS A 40 2.18 -11.24 -6.75
CA LYS A 40 2.27 -9.87 -7.30
C LYS A 40 1.17 -8.99 -6.68
N VAL A 41 1.57 -7.89 -6.07
CA VAL A 41 0.66 -6.83 -5.57
C VAL A 41 0.61 -5.70 -6.61
N ALA A 42 -0.54 -5.06 -6.78
CA ALA A 42 -0.64 -3.91 -7.67
C ALA A 42 0.23 -2.74 -7.15
N GLU A 43 1.06 -2.14 -8.01
CA GLU A 43 1.96 -1.05 -7.61
C GLU A 43 1.21 0.15 -7.01
N VAL A 44 -0.01 0.41 -7.50
CA VAL A 44 -0.88 1.46 -6.97
C VAL A 44 -1.22 1.26 -5.49
N GLN A 45 -1.31 0.01 -5.00
CA GLN A 45 -1.60 -0.26 -3.58
C GLN A 45 -0.40 0.11 -2.70
N ILE A 46 0.82 -0.24 -3.15
CA ILE A 46 2.06 0.08 -2.42
C ILE A 46 2.27 1.60 -2.37
N THR A 47 2.11 2.28 -3.51
CA THR A 47 2.28 3.74 -3.60
C THR A 47 1.21 4.49 -2.81
N THR A 48 -0.05 4.05 -2.85
CA THR A 48 -1.12 4.63 -2.03
C THR A 48 -0.81 4.52 -0.53
N LEU A 49 -0.30 3.37 -0.08
CA LEU A 49 0.09 3.19 1.32
C LEU A 49 1.23 4.11 1.75
N ILE A 50 2.24 4.29 0.89
CA ILE A 50 3.32 5.28 1.13
C ILE A 50 2.71 6.68 1.27
N GLU A 51 1.83 7.09 0.36
CA GLU A 51 1.18 8.40 0.43
C GLU A 51 0.36 8.60 1.72
N LEU A 52 -0.39 7.58 2.14
CA LEU A 52 -1.16 7.63 3.39
C LEU A 52 -0.26 7.75 4.62
N LEU A 53 0.87 7.03 4.65
CA LEU A 53 1.88 7.15 5.69
C LEU A 53 2.53 8.55 5.71
N MET A 54 2.87 9.09 4.55
CA MET A 54 3.43 10.43 4.42
C MET A 54 2.46 11.52 4.88
N ARG A 55 1.15 11.35 4.66
CA ARG A 55 0.12 12.24 5.23
C ARG A 55 0.12 12.20 6.77
N GLN A 56 0.31 11.02 7.37
CA GLN A 56 0.45 10.92 8.83
C GLN A 56 1.74 11.58 9.32
N ALA A 57 2.86 11.46 8.59
CA ALA A 57 4.11 12.15 8.92
C ALA A 57 3.92 13.68 8.94
N VAL A 58 3.33 14.26 7.88
CA VAL A 58 3.05 15.70 7.80
C VAL A 58 2.11 16.16 8.92
N LYS A 59 1.06 15.37 9.19
CA LYS A 59 0.13 15.65 10.29
C LYS A 59 0.86 15.65 11.64
N LEU A 60 1.73 14.68 11.87
CA LEU A 60 2.53 14.56 13.08
C LEU A 60 3.50 15.74 13.22
N ASP A 61 4.17 16.13 12.15
CA ASP A 61 5.11 17.26 12.10
C ASP A 61 4.46 18.60 12.42
N SER A 62 3.20 18.79 12.00
CA SER A 62 2.43 20.01 12.30
C SER A 62 2.10 20.22 13.78
N LEU A 63 2.21 19.18 14.62
CA LEU A 63 1.91 19.27 16.04
C LEU A 63 3.05 19.95 16.84
N PRO A 64 2.73 20.82 17.81
CA PRO A 64 3.75 21.49 18.63
C PRO A 64 4.50 20.48 19.52
N THR A 65 5.82 20.64 19.62
CA THR A 65 6.70 19.90 20.53
C THR A 65 6.89 20.70 21.83
N GLU A 66 6.27 20.25 22.92
CA GLU A 66 6.38 20.86 24.26
C GLU A 66 6.31 19.77 25.36
N GLY A 67 7.44 19.42 25.97
CA GLY A 67 7.49 18.44 27.07
C GLY A 67 7.31 16.98 26.63
N ASP A 68 6.48 16.22 27.35
CA ASP A 68 6.30 14.76 27.19
C ASP A 68 5.70 14.32 25.84
N ASN A 69 5.09 15.23 25.09
CA ASN A 69 4.61 14.95 23.73
C ASN A 69 5.76 14.72 22.72
N SER A 70 6.99 15.15 23.04
CA SER A 70 8.16 15.00 22.17
C SER A 70 8.56 13.53 22.00
N SER A 71 8.53 12.74 23.08
CA SER A 71 8.87 11.32 23.03
C SER A 71 7.83 10.51 22.26
N GLN A 72 6.54 10.77 22.49
CA GLN A 72 5.44 10.12 21.77
C GLN A 72 5.45 10.48 20.28
N LYS A 73 5.68 11.75 19.96
CA LYS A 73 5.82 12.22 18.58
C LYS A 73 7.00 11.54 17.87
N ASN A 74 8.17 11.48 18.51
CA ASN A 74 9.34 10.81 17.95
C ASN A 74 9.09 9.30 17.72
N LEU A 75 8.44 8.64 18.67
CA LEU A 75 8.07 7.23 18.51
C LEU A 75 7.21 7.02 17.26
N GLN A 76 6.16 7.83 17.06
CA GLN A 76 5.30 7.68 15.88
C GLN A 76 6.03 8.03 14.58
N ALA A 77 6.92 9.04 14.59
CA ALA A 77 7.72 9.39 13.42
C ALA A 77 8.60 8.21 12.97
N LYS A 78 9.27 7.53 13.92
CA LYS A 78 10.06 6.33 13.63
C LYS A 78 9.23 5.17 13.08
N ARG A 79 7.99 5.00 13.58
CA ARG A 79 7.09 3.96 13.09
C ARG A 79 6.64 4.24 11.66
N VAL A 80 6.29 5.48 11.33
CA VAL A 80 5.96 5.89 9.97
C VAL A 80 7.15 5.67 9.04
N GLN A 81 8.34 6.16 9.42
CA GLN A 81 9.56 5.99 8.64
C GLN A 81 9.85 4.50 8.34
N LYS A 82 9.80 3.64 9.37
CA LYS A 82 10.02 2.20 9.20
C LYS A 82 9.03 1.59 8.20
N CYS A 83 7.76 1.96 8.27
CA CYS A 83 6.75 1.43 7.34
C CYS A 83 7.03 1.86 5.89
N VAL A 84 7.42 3.12 5.68
CA VAL A 84 7.77 3.64 4.34
C VAL A 84 9.00 2.93 3.79
N GLU A 85 10.07 2.80 4.58
CA GLU A 85 11.29 2.07 4.19
C GLU A 85 10.98 0.62 3.82
N THR A 86 10.11 -0.06 4.59
CA THR A 86 9.64 -1.40 4.26
C THR A 86 8.88 -1.42 2.93
N LEU A 87 7.95 -0.50 2.70
CA LEU A 87 7.20 -0.42 1.44
C LEU A 87 8.10 -0.14 0.24
N ASP A 88 9.16 0.66 0.37
CA ASP A 88 10.13 0.92 -0.70
C ASP A 88 10.89 -0.36 -1.08
N VAL A 89 11.32 -1.15 -0.10
CA VAL A 89 11.95 -2.46 -0.34
C VAL A 89 10.96 -3.43 -0.99
N LEU A 90 9.71 -3.44 -0.51
CA LEU A 90 8.65 -4.27 -1.08
C LEU A 90 8.29 -3.85 -2.50
N LYS A 91 8.33 -2.56 -2.83
CA LYS A 91 8.11 -2.06 -4.19
C LYS A 91 9.12 -2.65 -5.17
N ILE A 92 10.40 -2.64 -4.81
CA ILE A 92 11.47 -3.23 -5.62
C ILE A 92 11.30 -4.74 -5.74
N SER A 93 10.99 -5.41 -4.63
CA SER A 93 10.82 -6.86 -4.58
C SER A 93 9.63 -7.32 -5.43
N ASN A 94 8.51 -6.60 -5.33
CA ASN A 94 7.30 -6.84 -6.11
C ASN A 94 7.49 -6.58 -7.61
N ALA A 95 8.31 -5.58 -7.99
CA ALA A 95 8.64 -5.33 -9.38
C ALA A 95 9.37 -6.53 -10.02
N ARG A 96 10.20 -7.25 -9.25
CA ARG A 96 10.93 -8.45 -9.70
C ARG A 96 10.05 -9.69 -9.87
N LEU A 97 8.85 -9.72 -9.27
CA LEU A 97 7.91 -10.84 -9.46
C LEU A 97 7.35 -10.82 -10.89
N LYS A 98 7.35 -11.97 -11.55
CA LYS A 98 6.76 -12.12 -12.89
C LYS A 98 5.23 -11.99 -12.78
N SER A 99 4.62 -11.13 -13.59
CA SER A 99 3.16 -11.16 -13.74
C SER A 99 2.77 -12.45 -14.44
N VAL A 100 1.82 -13.21 -13.88
CA VAL A 100 1.18 -14.30 -14.60
C VAL A 100 0.42 -13.67 -15.77
N VAL A 101 1.02 -13.73 -16.96
CA VAL A 101 0.34 -13.38 -18.19
C VAL A 101 -0.58 -14.55 -18.50
N VAL A 102 -1.89 -14.35 -18.34
CA VAL A 102 -2.89 -15.29 -18.88
C VAL A 102 -2.76 -15.21 -20.41
N THR A 103 -2.02 -16.14 -20.99
CA THR A 103 -1.97 -16.30 -22.44
C THR A 103 -3.24 -17.03 -22.85
N THR A 104 -4.29 -16.28 -23.16
CA THR A 104 -5.41 -16.83 -23.90
C THR A 104 -4.86 -17.22 -25.27
N LYS A 105 -4.51 -18.50 -25.44
CA LYS A 105 -4.25 -19.08 -26.76
C LYS A 105 -5.58 -19.02 -27.51
N TRP A 106 -5.71 -18.05 -28.41
CA TRP A 106 -6.76 -18.06 -29.41
C TRP A 106 -6.44 -19.20 -30.37
N GLU A 107 -7.23 -20.27 -30.33
CA GLU A 107 -7.18 -21.28 -31.39
C GLU A 107 -7.82 -20.67 -32.64
N THR A 108 -7.03 -20.53 -33.70
CA THR A 108 -7.54 -20.22 -35.03
C THR A 108 -8.34 -21.43 -35.50
N PHE A 109 -9.66 -21.29 -35.54
CA PHE A 109 -10.51 -22.28 -36.20
C PHE A 109 -10.26 -22.21 -37.71
N ASP A 110 -9.78 -23.31 -38.28
CA ASP A 110 -9.72 -23.47 -39.73
C ASP A 110 -11.14 -23.43 -40.31
N ALA A 111 -11.32 -22.66 -41.39
CA ALA A 111 -12.61 -22.53 -42.05
C ALA A 111 -13.06 -23.90 -42.59
N PRO A 112 -14.35 -24.27 -42.45
CA PRO A 112 -14.85 -25.52 -43.01
C PRO A 112 -14.67 -25.50 -44.53
N THR A 113 -14.01 -26.54 -45.06
CA THR A 113 -13.88 -26.80 -46.49
C THR A 113 -15.27 -26.71 -47.12
N THR A 114 -15.44 -25.74 -48.01
CA THR A 114 -16.71 -25.52 -48.71
C THR A 114 -16.97 -26.76 -49.57
N THR A 115 -18.02 -27.51 -49.24
CA THR A 115 -18.53 -28.59 -50.07
C THR A 115 -18.85 -28.04 -51.45
N GLU A 116 -18.16 -28.51 -52.48
CA GLU A 116 -18.51 -28.24 -53.87
C GLU A 116 -19.88 -28.87 -54.14
N TRP A 117 -20.85 -28.03 -54.46
CA TRP A 117 -22.18 -28.47 -54.86
C TRP A 117 -22.13 -28.91 -56.32
N GLU A 118 -22.29 -30.21 -56.57
CA GLU A 118 -22.49 -30.72 -57.92
C GLU A 118 -23.89 -30.33 -58.41
N PHE A 119 -23.94 -29.72 -59.60
CA PHE A 119 -25.17 -29.49 -60.34
C PHE A 119 -25.70 -30.84 -60.84
N PHE A 120 -26.93 -31.19 -60.44
CA PHE A 120 -27.65 -32.30 -61.04
C PHE A 120 -28.38 -31.81 -62.31
N ASP A 121 -28.20 -32.56 -63.41
CA ASP A 121 -28.90 -32.41 -64.70
C ASP A 121 -30.42 -32.54 -64.60
#